data_AF-A0A2Z6QWK7-F1
#
_entry.id   AF-A0A2Z6QWK7-F1
#
_cell.length_a   1.000
_cell.length_b   1.000
_cell.length_c   1.000
_cell.angle_alpha   90.00
_cell.angle_beta   90.00
_cell.angle_gamma   90.00
#
_symmetry.space_group_name_H-M   'P 1'
#
loop_
_entity.id
_entity.type
_entity.pdbx_description
1 polymer ?
#
loop_
_entity_poly.entity_id
_entity_poly.type
_entity_poly.pdbx_seq_one_letter_code
_entity_poly.pdbx_strand_id
1 'polypeptide(L)'
;MPNLLAFDLYKQYKVLISFAQNIKQLESACKMNKKKKKCGDNDFNYLYNIITTNQDWHFLLYSPRKIFKANDTANLIKFFRKASEPNSRSYQLLCNSMKEVLSVIVGENAELKQENSVIPNLKNNLLVLNAKIAELKHKNTEALKANEKYNEKCDVKIKKLEQNNAELKAKIKELKKNNTKENAELKNRLMKVE
;
A
#
# COMPACT_ATOMS: atom_id res chain seq x y z
N MET A 1 6.83 14.70 63.14
CA MET A 1 7.66 14.86 61.92
C MET A 1 6.86 14.35 60.74
N PRO A 2 6.70 15.09 59.63
CA PRO A 2 6.01 14.56 58.47
C PRO A 2 6.80 13.38 57.92
N ASN A 3 6.09 12.28 57.65
CA ASN A 3 6.64 11.03 57.17
C ASN A 3 7.34 11.28 55.80
N LEU A 4 8.61 10.90 55.65
CA LEU A 4 9.43 11.14 54.45
C LEU A 4 8.72 10.69 53.16
N LEU A 5 7.96 9.59 53.26
CA LEU A 5 7.12 9.04 52.21
C LEU A 5 6.04 10.02 51.70
N ALA A 6 5.44 10.82 52.58
CA ALA A 6 4.39 11.77 52.21
C ALA A 6 4.95 12.98 51.43
N PHE A 7 6.18 13.38 51.75
CA PHE A 7 6.86 14.46 51.04
C PHE A 7 7.27 14.05 49.62
N ASP A 8 7.79 12.83 49.45
CA ASP A 8 8.16 12.31 48.14
C ASP A 8 6.93 12.08 47.24
N LEU A 9 5.83 11.58 47.81
CA LEU A 9 4.58 11.39 47.07
C LEU A 9 3.99 12.73 46.59
N TYR A 10 4.04 13.76 47.43
CA TYR A 10 3.62 15.11 47.07
C TYR A 10 4.47 15.71 45.94
N LYS A 11 5.78 15.48 45.97
CA LYS A 11 6.70 15.93 44.91
C LYS A 11 6.39 15.22 43.58
N GLN A 12 6.14 13.92 43.59
CA GLN A 12 5.74 13.16 42.40
C GLN A 12 4.38 13.63 41.86
N TYR A 13 3.41 13.87 42.74
CA TYR A 13 2.08 14.36 42.37
C TYR A 13 2.16 15.71 41.65
N LYS A 14 3.00 16.63 42.14
CA LYS A 14 3.21 17.94 41.51
C LYS A 14 3.81 17.82 40.10
N VAL A 15 4.71 16.86 39.88
CA VAL A 15 5.27 16.56 38.56
C VAL A 15 4.18 16.01 37.64
N LEU A 16 3.35 15.07 38.10
CA LEU A 16 2.25 14.52 37.30
C LEU A 16 1.24 15.59 36.85
N ILE A 17 0.93 16.56 37.72
CA ILE A 17 0.06 17.70 37.37
C ILE A 17 0.67 18.53 36.23
N SER A 18 1.97 18.82 36.28
CA SER A 18 2.61 19.64 35.24
C SER A 18 2.65 18.92 33.89
N PHE A 19 2.82 17.59 33.89
CA PHE A 19 2.66 16.77 32.68
C PHE A 19 1.25 16.86 32.11
N ALA A 20 0.22 16.67 32.94
CA ALA A 20 -1.18 16.71 32.50
C ALA A 20 -1.56 18.07 31.91
N GLN A 21 -1.09 19.16 32.52
CA GLN A 21 -1.31 20.53 32.02
C GLN A 21 -0.63 20.76 30.66
N ASN A 22 0.64 20.34 30.52
CA ASN A 22 1.38 20.47 29.28
C ASN A 22 0.74 19.67 28.13
N ILE A 23 0.23 18.46 28.41
CA ILE A 23 -0.47 17.64 27.41
C ILE A 23 -1.75 18.36 26.92
N LYS A 24 -2.55 18.92 27.83
CA LYS A 24 -3.76 19.69 27.46
C LYS A 24 -3.43 20.90 26.59
N GLN A 25 -2.35 21.61 26.89
CA GLN A 25 -1.91 22.75 26.08
C GLN A 25 -1.48 22.31 24.68
N LEU A 26 -0.75 21.21 24.58
CA LEU A 26 -0.24 20.66 23.34
C LEU A 26 -1.36 20.18 22.41
N GLU A 27 -2.39 19.55 22.97
CA GLU A 27 -3.60 19.18 22.24
C GLU A 27 -4.32 20.41 21.67
N SER A 28 -4.46 21.47 22.47
CA SER A 28 -5.06 22.73 22.04
C SER A 28 -4.26 23.38 20.90
N ALA A 29 -2.94 23.45 21.04
CA ALA A 29 -2.04 23.96 20.00
C ALA A 29 -2.14 23.14 18.70
N CYS A 30 -2.23 21.81 18.78
CA CYS A 30 -2.39 20.95 17.61
C CYS A 30 -3.69 21.23 16.86
N LYS A 31 -4.80 21.38 17.60
CA LYS A 31 -6.11 21.74 17.02
C LYS A 31 -6.07 23.10 16.34
N MET A 32 -5.41 24.09 16.96
CA MET A 32 -5.30 25.44 16.40
C MET A 32 -4.42 25.49 15.15
N ASN A 33 -3.31 24.74 15.12
CA ASN A 33 -2.43 24.67 13.95
C ASN A 33 -3.12 24.00 12.75
N LYS A 34 -3.94 22.96 12.98
CA LYS A 34 -4.73 22.33 11.92
C LYS A 34 -5.72 23.29 11.26
N LYS A 35 -6.34 24.20 12.01
CA LYS A 35 -7.27 25.20 11.47
C LYS A 35 -6.59 26.25 10.58
N LYS A 36 -5.27 26.40 10.69
CA LYS A 36 -4.48 27.39 9.94
C LYS A 36 -3.76 26.82 8.71
N LYS A 37 -3.85 25.52 8.43
CA LYS A 37 -3.18 24.90 7.27
C LYS A 37 -3.92 25.20 5.96
N LYS A 38 -3.18 25.58 4.92
CA LYS A 38 -3.66 25.67 3.53
C LYS A 38 -3.70 24.27 2.89
N CYS A 39 -4.66 24.05 1.99
CA CYS A 39 -4.86 22.78 1.28
C CYS A 39 -3.60 22.45 0.45
N GLY A 40 -2.94 21.33 0.77
CA GLY A 40 -1.78 20.83 0.02
C GLY A 40 -0.55 20.46 0.86
N ASP A 41 -0.48 20.90 2.12
CA ASP A 41 0.72 20.69 2.94
C ASP A 41 0.61 19.41 3.79
N ASN A 42 0.97 18.31 3.14
CA ASN A 42 0.92 16.97 3.71
C ASN A 42 2.20 16.69 4.52
N ASP A 43 2.38 17.37 5.65
CA ASP A 43 3.47 17.03 6.56
C ASP A 43 3.04 17.06 8.02
N PHE A 44 3.06 15.86 8.59
CA PHE A 44 3.21 15.49 9.99
C PHE A 44 2.70 16.51 11.04
N ASN A 45 1.56 16.20 11.68
CA ASN A 45 0.97 16.99 12.77
C ASN A 45 1.65 16.72 14.13
N TYR A 46 2.97 16.75 14.17
CA TYR A 46 3.73 16.53 15.40
C TYR A 46 4.03 17.87 16.10
N LEU A 47 3.86 17.91 17.42
CA LEU A 47 4.31 19.02 18.25
C LEU A 47 5.30 18.49 19.29
N TYR A 48 6.44 19.19 19.41
CA TYR A 48 7.45 18.91 20.41
C TYR A 48 7.23 19.82 21.61
N ASN A 49 7.40 19.28 22.81
CA ASN A 49 7.43 20.07 24.04
C ASN A 49 8.49 19.52 24.99
N ILE A 50 9.12 20.41 25.75
CA ILE A 50 10.14 20.09 26.73
C ILE A 50 9.56 20.41 28.10
N ILE A 51 9.41 19.39 28.94
CA ILE A 51 8.99 19.57 30.33
C ILE A 51 10.23 19.55 31.21
N THR A 52 10.54 20.70 31.79
CA THR A 52 11.57 20.82 32.83
C THR A 52 10.95 20.55 34.18
N THR A 53 11.37 19.47 34.84
CA THR A 53 11.14 19.27 36.28
C THR A 53 12.33 19.83 37.07
N ASN A 54 12.27 19.84 38.40
CA ASN A 54 13.37 20.33 39.23
C ASN A 54 14.69 19.57 39.03
N GLN A 55 14.66 18.37 38.42
CA GLN A 55 15.82 17.48 38.30
C GLN A 55 16.04 16.99 36.86
N ASP A 56 14.98 16.77 36.08
CA ASP A 56 15.06 16.15 34.75
C ASP A 56 14.31 16.92 33.68
N TRP A 57 14.77 16.78 32.44
CA TRP A 57 14.12 17.30 31.24
C TRP A 57 13.44 16.12 30.53
N HIS A 58 12.18 16.29 30.17
CA HIS A 58 11.42 15.28 29.46
C HIS A 58 10.99 15.82 28.10
N PHE A 59 11.40 15.12 27.04
CA PHE A 59 10.96 15.41 25.69
C PHE A 59 9.64 14.70 25.43
N LEU A 60 8.61 15.49 25.11
CA LEU A 60 7.31 15.01 24.69
C LEU A 60 7.13 15.28 23.20
N LEU A 61 6.77 14.24 22.48
CA LEU A 61 6.33 14.30 21.10
C LEU A 61 4.84 13.96 21.06
N TYR A 62 4.01 14.95 20.72
CA TYR A 62 2.58 14.77 20.57
C TYR A 62 2.21 14.59 19.11
N SER A 63 1.52 13.48 18.85
CA SER A 63 0.76 13.27 17.62
C SER A 63 -0.72 13.16 17.97
N PRO A 64 -1.66 13.46 17.04
CA PRO A 64 -3.10 13.36 17.31
C PRO A 64 -3.57 11.96 17.76
N ARG A 65 -2.76 10.92 17.60
CA ARG A 65 -3.09 9.53 17.95
C ARG A 65 -2.31 8.99 19.16
N LYS A 66 -1.12 9.53 19.42
CA LYS A 66 -0.17 8.99 20.39
C LYS A 66 0.70 10.10 20.98
N ILE A 67 0.99 9.99 22.26
CA ILE A 67 1.99 10.81 22.94
C ILE A 67 3.20 9.92 23.17
N PHE A 68 4.35 10.33 22.64
CA PHE A 68 5.62 9.67 22.87
C PHE A 68 6.40 10.48 23.90
N LYS A 69 6.97 9.79 24.87
CA LYS A 69 7.92 10.34 25.84
C LYS A 69 9.24 9.66 25.58
N ALA A 70 10.26 10.42 25.18
CA ALA A 70 11.62 9.88 25.15
C ALA A 70 12.12 9.78 26.60
N ASN A 71 12.26 8.54 27.08
CA ASN A 71 12.84 8.23 28.39
C ASN A 71 14.20 7.51 28.25
N ASP A 72 14.66 7.25 27.01
CA ASP A 72 15.84 6.43 26.84
C ASP A 72 17.08 7.20 27.27
N THR A 73 17.70 6.70 28.32
CA THR A 73 18.80 7.31 29.09
C THR A 73 20.09 7.43 28.29
N ALA A 74 20.17 6.83 27.10
CA ALA A 74 21.36 6.79 26.26
C ALA A 74 21.82 8.19 25.80
N ASN A 75 20.90 9.14 25.65
CA ASN A 75 21.19 10.50 25.16
C ASN A 75 20.77 11.60 26.16
N LEU A 76 20.70 11.26 27.46
CA LEU A 76 20.27 12.21 28.49
C LEU A 76 21.29 13.34 28.65
N ILE A 77 20.94 14.53 28.16
CA ILE A 77 21.76 15.74 28.35
C ILE A 77 21.68 16.16 29.83
N LYS A 78 22.73 15.86 30.61
CA LYS A 78 22.82 16.29 32.01
C LYS A 78 23.07 17.79 32.10
N PHE A 79 22.08 18.54 32.57
CA PHE A 79 22.20 19.98 32.79
C PHE A 79 22.64 20.27 34.22
N PHE A 80 23.79 20.90 34.40
CA PHE A 80 24.25 21.38 35.69
C PHE A 80 24.01 22.89 35.79
N ARG A 81 23.55 23.39 36.94
CA ARG A 81 23.36 24.84 37.17
C ARG A 81 24.61 25.68 36.86
N LYS A 82 25.81 25.09 37.00
CA LYS A 82 27.11 25.69 36.68
C LYS A 82 27.42 25.78 35.17
N ALA A 83 26.60 25.16 34.31
CA ALA A 83 26.73 25.24 32.86
C ALA A 83 26.32 26.61 32.29
N SER A 84 25.86 27.55 33.13
CA SER A 84 25.61 28.94 32.75
C SER A 84 26.90 29.77 32.61
N GLU A 85 28.03 29.27 33.12
CA GLU A 85 29.33 29.93 33.02
C GLU A 85 30.04 29.45 31.75
N PRO A 86 30.34 30.33 30.78
CA PRO A 86 31.14 30.00 29.62
C PRO A 86 32.48 29.39 30.05
N ASN A 87 32.93 28.33 29.38
CA ASN A 87 34.17 27.57 29.68
C ASN A 87 34.17 26.73 30.96
N SER A 88 33.08 26.64 31.71
CA SER A 88 33.01 25.72 32.85
C SER A 88 33.03 24.26 32.38
N ARG A 89 33.55 23.35 33.21
CA ARG A 89 33.53 21.90 32.94
C ARG A 89 32.11 21.39 32.65
N SER A 90 31.12 21.96 33.35
CA SER A 90 29.70 21.66 33.14
C SER A 90 29.18 22.14 31.79
N TYR A 91 29.60 23.31 31.31
CA TYR A 91 29.27 23.83 29.98
C TYR A 91 29.89 22.96 28.87
N GLN A 92 31.15 22.56 29.02
CA GLN A 92 31.83 21.68 28.06
C GLN A 92 31.13 20.31 27.95
N LEU A 93 30.73 19.71 29.07
CA LEU A 93 29.97 18.46 29.10
C LEU A 93 28.62 18.59 28.37
N LEU A 94 27.91 19.71 28.58
CA LEU A 94 26.68 20.02 27.89
C LEU A 94 26.89 20.14 26.36
N CYS A 95 27.90 20.89 25.92
CA CYS A 95 28.22 21.04 24.51
C CYS A 95 28.58 19.70 23.84
N ASN A 96 29.34 18.84 24.52
CA ASN A 96 29.70 17.53 23.97
C ASN A 96 28.48 16.62 23.84
N SER A 97 27.60 16.61 24.84
CA SER A 97 26.34 15.86 24.79
C SER A 97 25.44 16.35 23.65
N MET A 98 25.37 17.68 23.45
CA MET A 98 24.61 18.27 22.33
C MET A 98 25.21 17.91 20.96
N LYS A 99 26.54 17.86 20.84
CA LYS A 99 27.20 17.45 19.59
C LYS A 99 26.91 15.99 19.23
N GLU A 100 26.90 15.09 20.21
CA GLU A 100 26.55 13.68 19.99
C GLU A 100 25.11 13.55 19.49
N VAL A 101 24.16 14.20 20.15
CA VAL A 101 22.76 14.23 19.72
C VAL A 101 22.61 14.81 18.31
N LEU A 102 23.30 15.91 18.01
CA LEU A 102 23.28 16.51 16.68
C LEU A 102 23.86 15.56 15.62
N SER A 103 24.91 14.83 15.95
CA SER A 103 25.52 13.84 15.05
C SER A 103 24.56 12.69 14.72
N VAL A 104 23.82 12.18 15.71
CA VAL A 104 22.80 11.15 15.51
C VAL A 104 21.70 11.68 14.58
N ILE A 105 21.16 12.87 14.87
CA ILE A 105 20.12 13.51 14.05
C ILE A 105 20.59 13.73 12.61
N VAL A 106 21.83 14.17 12.41
CA VAL A 106 22.40 14.38 11.07
C VAL A 106 22.59 13.05 10.32
N GLY A 107 23.03 12.00 11.01
CA GLY A 107 23.15 10.65 10.46
C GLY A 107 21.82 10.08 9.99
N GLU A 108 20.81 10.08 10.87
CA GLU A 108 19.45 9.60 10.54
C GLU A 108 18.82 10.41 9.38
N ASN A 109 19.04 11.72 9.34
CA ASN A 109 18.58 12.56 8.22
C ASN A 109 19.25 12.21 6.89
N ALA A 110 20.49 11.71 6.89
CA ALA A 110 21.18 11.29 5.67
C ALA A 110 20.59 9.99 5.12
N GLU A 111 20.25 9.03 5.99
CA GLU A 111 19.58 7.78 5.62
C GLU A 111 18.18 8.04 5.07
N LEU A 112 17.40 8.90 5.72
CA LEU A 112 16.08 9.31 5.23
C LEU A 112 16.14 10.00 3.85
N LYS A 113 17.20 10.76 3.57
CA LYS A 113 17.42 11.33 2.22
C LYS A 113 17.70 10.25 1.17
N GLN A 114 18.43 9.20 1.53
CA GLN A 114 18.70 8.09 0.63
C GLN A 114 17.43 7.32 0.30
N GLU A 115 16.59 6.98 1.29
CA GLU A 115 15.30 6.32 1.06
C GLU A 115 14.35 7.19 0.22
N ASN A 116 14.33 8.50 0.47
CA ASN A 116 13.53 9.44 -0.32
C ASN A 116 13.95 9.50 -1.80
N SER A 117 15.20 9.16 -2.14
CA SER A 117 15.65 9.05 -3.54
C SER A 117 15.12 7.81 -4.27
N VAL A 118 14.78 6.75 -3.52
CA VAL A 118 14.21 5.50 -4.07
C VAL A 118 12.75 5.69 -4.46
N ILE A 119 12.01 6.56 -3.74
CA ILE A 119 10.58 6.82 -3.97
C ILE A 119 10.29 7.31 -5.41
N PRO A 120 10.99 8.30 -5.98
CA PRO A 120 10.82 8.70 -7.39
C PRO A 120 11.04 7.56 -8.37
N ASN A 121 12.05 6.70 -8.14
CA ASN A 121 12.36 5.60 -9.03
C ASN A 121 11.26 4.53 -9.03
N LEU A 122 10.74 4.19 -7.85
CA LEU A 122 9.58 3.31 -7.71
C LEU A 122 8.33 3.88 -8.36
N LYS A 123 8.09 5.20 -8.25
CA LYS A 123 6.97 5.86 -8.95
C LYS A 123 7.10 5.77 -10.47
N ASN A 124 8.30 5.98 -11.03
CA ASN A 124 8.53 5.83 -12.46
C ASN A 124 8.30 4.39 -12.93
N ASN A 125 8.82 3.41 -12.21
CA ASN A 125 8.60 2.00 -12.52
C ASN A 125 7.11 1.62 -12.48
N LEU A 126 6.37 2.15 -11.50
CA LEU A 126 4.93 1.95 -11.40
C LEU A 126 4.18 2.54 -12.61
N LEU A 127 4.56 3.74 -13.06
CA LEU A 127 3.98 4.37 -14.25
C LEU A 127 4.23 3.53 -15.51
N VAL A 128 5.47 3.06 -15.70
CA VAL A 128 5.84 2.21 -16.85
C VAL A 128 5.06 0.89 -16.83
N LEU A 129 4.94 0.24 -15.66
CA LEU A 129 4.16 -1.00 -15.52
C LEU A 129 2.68 -0.78 -15.82
N ASN A 130 2.09 0.31 -15.35
CA ASN A 130 0.69 0.65 -15.62
C ASN A 130 0.42 0.85 -17.12
N ALA A 131 1.32 1.52 -17.84
CA ALA A 131 1.23 1.66 -19.29
C ALA A 131 1.27 0.30 -20.00
N LYS A 132 2.19 -0.58 -19.59
CA LYS A 132 2.33 -1.92 -20.16
C LYS A 132 1.11 -2.81 -19.90
N ILE A 133 0.49 -2.68 -18.71
CA ILE A 133 -0.77 -3.36 -18.39
C ILE A 133 -1.90 -2.88 -19.32
N ALA A 134 -1.99 -1.57 -19.58
CA ALA A 134 -3.00 -1.03 -20.49
C ALA A 134 -2.83 -1.54 -21.93
N GLU A 135 -1.59 -1.58 -22.44
CA GLU A 135 -1.28 -2.13 -23.76
C GLU A 135 -1.65 -3.62 -23.87
N LEU A 136 -1.30 -4.42 -22.86
CA LEU A 136 -1.62 -5.84 -22.85
C LEU A 136 -3.13 -6.07 -22.79
N LYS A 137 -3.87 -5.29 -22.00
CA LYS A 137 -5.34 -5.34 -21.97
C LYS A 137 -5.94 -5.06 -23.35
N HIS A 138 -5.48 -4.02 -24.03
CA HIS A 138 -5.95 -3.69 -25.38
C HIS A 138 -5.70 -4.83 -26.37
N LYS A 139 -4.47 -5.38 -26.39
CA LYS A 139 -4.12 -6.53 -27.25
C LYS A 139 -5.00 -7.75 -26.97
N ASN A 140 -5.29 -8.01 -25.69
CA ASN A 140 -6.14 -9.14 -25.30
C ASN A 140 -7.59 -8.97 -25.78
N THR A 141 -8.14 -7.75 -25.70
CA THR A 141 -9.47 -7.43 -26.23
C THR A 141 -9.55 -7.63 -27.74
N GLU A 142 -8.54 -7.20 -28.49
CA GLU A 142 -8.50 -7.39 -29.95
C GLU A 142 -8.38 -8.87 -30.33
N ALA A 143 -7.58 -9.65 -29.59
CA ALA A 143 -7.47 -11.09 -29.79
C ALA A 143 -8.81 -11.83 -29.52
N LEU A 144 -9.55 -11.43 -28.48
CA LEU A 144 -10.87 -11.99 -28.20
C LEU A 144 -11.86 -11.74 -29.35
N LYS A 145 -11.94 -10.50 -29.86
CA LYS A 145 -12.80 -10.17 -31.02
C LYS A 145 -12.42 -10.97 -32.26
N ALA A 146 -11.13 -11.13 -32.53
CA ALA A 146 -10.65 -11.91 -33.66
C ALA A 146 -11.05 -13.39 -33.54
N ASN A 147 -10.95 -13.95 -32.32
CA ASN A 147 -11.35 -15.33 -32.02
C ASN A 147 -12.86 -15.53 -32.14
N GLU A 148 -13.67 -14.59 -31.64
CA GLU A 148 -15.14 -14.63 -31.80
C GLU A 148 -15.52 -14.68 -33.28
N LYS A 149 -14.96 -13.77 -34.10
CA LYS A 149 -15.19 -13.74 -35.54
C LYS A 149 -14.74 -15.02 -36.25
N TYR A 150 -13.64 -15.62 -35.81
CA TYR A 150 -13.18 -16.91 -36.32
C TYR A 150 -14.16 -18.04 -35.99
N ASN A 151 -14.65 -18.07 -34.74
CA ASN A 151 -15.62 -19.06 -34.29
C ASN A 151 -16.95 -18.95 -35.06
N GLU A 152 -17.48 -17.74 -35.25
CA GLU A 152 -18.67 -17.51 -36.06
C GLU A 152 -18.52 -18.05 -37.49
N LYS A 153 -17.35 -17.83 -38.11
CA LYS A 153 -17.06 -18.35 -39.45
C LYS A 153 -17.00 -19.88 -39.48
N CYS A 154 -16.44 -20.49 -38.44
CA CYS A 154 -16.42 -21.94 -38.28
C CYS A 154 -17.84 -22.50 -38.12
N ASP A 155 -18.69 -21.88 -37.31
CA ASP A 155 -20.08 -22.31 -37.11
C ASP A 155 -20.88 -22.30 -38.41
N VAL A 156 -20.72 -21.25 -39.23
CA VAL A 156 -21.35 -21.18 -40.55
C VAL A 156 -20.88 -22.32 -41.46
N LYS A 157 -19.58 -22.64 -41.44
CA LYS A 157 -19.01 -23.71 -42.25
C LYS A 157 -19.47 -25.10 -41.78
N ILE A 158 -19.58 -25.31 -40.47
CA ILE A 158 -20.11 -26.55 -39.87
C ILE A 158 -21.56 -26.75 -40.30
N LYS A 159 -22.43 -25.74 -40.14
CA LYS A 159 -23.84 -25.83 -40.57
C LYS A 159 -23.99 -26.19 -42.05
N LYS A 160 -23.14 -25.62 -42.91
CA LYS A 160 -23.14 -25.94 -44.35
C LYS A 160 -22.73 -27.38 -44.61
N LEU A 161 -21.72 -27.90 -43.91
CA LEU A 161 -21.29 -29.30 -44.02
C LEU A 161 -22.36 -30.26 -43.50
N GLU A 162 -23.05 -29.91 -42.40
CA GLU A 162 -24.16 -30.70 -41.86
C GLU A 162 -25.32 -30.80 -42.85
N GLN A 163 -25.70 -29.68 -43.48
CA GLN A 163 -26.73 -29.66 -44.51
C GLN A 163 -26.35 -30.55 -45.70
N ASN A 164 -25.14 -30.38 -46.25
CA ASN A 164 -24.67 -31.21 -47.37
C ASN A 164 -24.65 -32.70 -47.01
N ASN A 165 -24.22 -33.03 -45.78
CA ASN A 165 -24.23 -34.41 -45.30
C ASN A 165 -25.65 -34.98 -45.19
N ALA A 166 -26.63 -34.19 -44.80
CA ALA A 166 -28.04 -34.60 -44.76
C ALA A 166 -28.59 -34.87 -46.18
N GLU A 167 -28.29 -34.01 -47.15
CA GLU A 167 -28.68 -34.18 -48.56
C GLU A 167 -28.06 -35.45 -49.17
N LEU A 168 -26.76 -35.68 -48.95
CA LEU A 168 -26.09 -36.90 -49.42
C LEU A 168 -26.68 -38.16 -48.80
N LYS A 169 -26.97 -38.15 -47.49
CA LYS A 169 -27.63 -39.28 -46.81
C LYS A 169 -29.00 -39.56 -47.40
N ALA A 170 -29.79 -38.53 -47.71
CA ALA A 170 -31.10 -38.68 -48.35
C ALA A 170 -30.98 -39.32 -49.74
N LYS A 171 -30.06 -38.81 -50.58
CA LYS A 171 -29.82 -39.33 -51.93
C LYS A 171 -29.33 -40.77 -51.94
N ILE A 172 -28.45 -41.15 -50.99
CA ILE A 172 -28.03 -42.55 -50.81
C ILE A 172 -29.22 -43.44 -50.45
N LYS A 173 -30.13 -42.99 -49.59
CA LYS A 173 -31.33 -43.75 -49.20
C LYS A 173 -32.25 -43.97 -50.40
N GLU A 174 -32.44 -42.96 -51.23
CA GLU A 174 -33.24 -43.05 -52.45
C GLU A 174 -32.62 -44.00 -53.47
N LEU A 175 -31.32 -43.88 -53.76
CA LEU A 175 -30.62 -44.78 -54.67
C LEU A 175 -30.70 -46.24 -54.21
N LYS A 176 -30.56 -46.50 -52.90
CA LYS A 176 -30.73 -47.84 -52.34
C LYS A 176 -32.13 -48.40 -52.56
N LYS A 177 -33.17 -47.58 -52.40
CA LYS A 177 -34.57 -47.96 -52.62
C LYS A 177 -34.85 -48.26 -54.10
N ASN A 178 -34.31 -47.45 -55.00
CA ASN A 178 -34.49 -47.66 -56.44
C ASN A 178 -33.77 -48.95 -56.90
N ASN A 179 -32.54 -49.17 -56.43
CA ASN A 179 -31.78 -50.38 -56.74
C ASN A 179 -32.46 -51.66 -56.21
N THR A 180 -33.03 -51.66 -55.00
CA THR A 180 -33.80 -52.82 -54.52
C THR A 180 -35.06 -53.07 -55.35
N LYS A 181 -35.74 -52.01 -55.81
CA LYS A 181 -36.91 -52.14 -56.68
C LYS A 181 -36.54 -52.71 -58.06
N GLU A 182 -35.53 -52.14 -58.72
CA GLU A 182 -35.04 -52.61 -60.02
C GLU A 182 -34.56 -54.06 -59.96
N ASN A 183 -33.81 -54.45 -58.92
CA ASN A 183 -33.38 -55.83 -58.75
C ASN A 183 -34.56 -56.80 -58.56
N ALA A 184 -35.61 -56.39 -57.84
CA ALA A 184 -36.82 -57.20 -57.70
C ALA A 184 -37.56 -57.35 -59.04
N GLU A 185 -37.66 -56.28 -59.83
CA GLU A 185 -38.24 -56.32 -61.18
C GLU A 185 -37.43 -57.22 -62.12
N LEU A 186 -36.10 -57.12 -62.12
CA LEU A 186 -35.21 -57.98 -62.91
C LEU A 186 -35.37 -59.45 -62.52
N LYS A 187 -35.40 -59.76 -61.22
CA LYS A 187 -35.64 -61.13 -60.74
C LYS A 187 -36.98 -61.68 -61.20
N ASN A 188 -38.04 -60.87 -61.15
CA ASN A 188 -39.36 -61.25 -61.64
C ASN A 188 -39.41 -61.48 -63.16
N ARG A 189 -38.62 -60.74 -63.94
CA ARG A 189 -38.51 -60.94 -65.40
C ARG A 189 -37.75 -62.22 -65.73
N LEU A 190 -36.68 -62.52 -65.00
CA LEU A 190 -35.90 -63.75 -65.18
C LEU A 190 -36.77 -65.01 -64.97
N MET A 191 -37.57 -65.04 -63.91
CA MET A 191 -38.50 -66.15 -63.60
C MET A 191 -39.62 -66.36 -64.64
N LYS A 192 -39.81 -65.45 -65.60
CA LYS A 192 -40.82 -65.58 -66.67
C LYS A 192 -40.21 -66.08 -67.99
N VAL A 193 -38.89 -66.20 -68.07
CA VAL A 193 -38.15 -66.60 -69.27
C VAL A 193 -37.58 -68.02 -69.16
N GLU A 194 -37.50 -68.57 -67.94
CA GLU A 194 -37.29 -70.00 -67.65
C GLU A 194 -38.61 -70.78 -67.67
#